data_AF-A0A356ET87-F1
#
_entry.id   AF-A0A356ET87-F1
#
_cell.length_a   1.000
_cell.length_b   1.000
_cell.length_c   1.000
_cell.angle_alpha   90.00
_cell.angle_beta   90.00
_cell.angle_gamma   90.00
#
_symmetry.space_group_name_H-M   'P 1'
#
loop_
_entity.id
_entity.type
_entity.pdbx_description
1 polymer ?
#
loop_
_entity_poly.entity_id
_entity_poly.type
_entity_poly.pdbx_seq_one_letter_code
_entity_poly.pdbx_strand_id
1 'polypeptide(L)'
;MGNAPRETLALPRGIAQNGRRANRASVFPSTAAERCGRCPKRHETRITIRLRLFVASDDPKREERRTRLISDTPSRRGLTLVELLVVIAVIAALVVLILPALQSVREAARRASCSNHLRQLTMACSSYAAAHQELPIGPIYRLSPVPEDTIGQLWSTHARVLPYLEDRNLDSLVNMKEYSFPSNSPARFVHVSLFRCPSDWNRLDDFPSHPQSTWGRNNYKCSNGNAVDPWEEMDTSDGSLRSGKPIVLKDYTDGLSKTAMFAEAVLGDGDNSLVESPGDWFPIPVVDETPEEVHRACVGATPTVGPNSQASRSGQNWVFNDYIATRYNHIVPPNENSCVLSPDGNIRFPGNASGATTASSRHPGGALVGMADGVVRFVHEEIDVRIWWAMGTRAGGEAIPEGDR
;
A
#
# COMPACT_ATOMS: atom_id res chain seq x y z
N MET A 1 2.74 41.82 35.64
CA MET A 1 3.95 41.43 36.40
C MET A 1 3.67 40.04 36.97
N GLY A 2 4.40 38.96 36.73
CA GLY A 2 5.66 38.74 36.02
C GLY A 2 5.70 37.34 35.35
N ASN A 3 6.74 37.16 34.55
CA ASN A 3 6.92 36.18 33.48
C ASN A 3 7.21 34.73 33.96
N ALA A 4 6.77 33.75 33.15
CA ALA A 4 7.30 32.38 33.12
C ALA A 4 7.80 32.05 31.69
N PRO A 5 8.83 31.21 31.51
CA PRO A 5 9.71 31.27 30.34
C PRO A 5 9.17 30.48 29.13
N ARG A 6 9.41 31.03 27.93
CA ARG A 6 9.27 30.31 26.67
C ARG A 6 10.48 29.40 26.47
N GLU A 7 10.32 28.09 26.64
CA GLU A 7 11.28 27.14 26.12
C GLU A 7 11.13 27.04 24.60
N THR A 8 12.19 27.39 23.90
CA THR A 8 12.27 27.37 22.44
C THR A 8 12.90 26.04 22.07
N LEU A 9 12.10 25.09 21.54
CA LEU A 9 12.62 23.81 21.07
C LEU A 9 13.46 24.06 19.81
N ALA A 10 14.78 23.99 19.95
CA ALA A 10 15.72 24.15 18.84
C ALA A 10 15.65 22.92 17.92
N LEU A 11 15.27 23.14 16.66
CA LEU A 11 15.40 22.15 15.59
C LEU A 11 16.89 21.83 15.34
N PRO A 12 17.29 20.55 15.22
CA PRO A 12 18.64 20.23 14.78
C PRO A 12 18.84 20.68 13.33
N ARG A 13 19.85 21.54 13.11
CA ARG A 13 20.32 21.92 11.78
C ARG A 13 20.97 20.72 11.11
N GLY A 14 20.44 20.32 9.96
CA GLY A 14 21.20 19.49 9.02
C GLY A 14 20.37 18.54 8.19
N ILE A 15 19.53 19.04 7.28
CA ILE A 15 19.24 18.32 6.03
C ILE A 15 19.32 19.34 4.90
N ALA A 16 20.42 19.26 4.16
CA ALA A 16 20.68 20.08 2.99
C ALA A 16 19.68 19.73 1.87
N GLN A 17 19.19 20.79 1.21
CA GLN A 17 18.43 20.74 -0.03
C GLN A 17 19.24 20.00 -1.11
N ASN A 18 18.71 18.91 -1.65
CA ASN A 18 19.24 18.30 -2.86
C ASN A 18 18.33 18.61 -4.04
N GLY A 19 18.74 19.62 -4.80
CA GLY A 19 18.32 19.82 -6.18
C GLY A 19 18.80 18.68 -7.07
N ARG A 20 17.95 18.32 -8.03
CA ARG A 20 18.12 17.26 -9.02
C ARG A 20 19.46 17.38 -9.78
N ARG A 21 20.28 16.33 -9.74
CA ARG A 21 21.13 15.90 -10.88
C ARG A 21 21.21 14.38 -10.95
N ALA A 22 21.16 13.90 -12.18
CA ALA A 22 20.93 12.54 -12.62
C ALA A 22 22.02 11.53 -12.22
N ASN A 23 21.58 10.27 -12.16
CA ASN A 23 22.34 9.05 -11.92
C ASN A 23 23.70 8.96 -12.64
N ARG A 24 24.76 8.86 -11.84
CA ARG A 24 25.96 8.07 -12.17
C ARG A 24 26.33 7.27 -10.94
N ALA A 25 26.52 5.97 -11.13
CA ALA A 25 26.94 5.04 -10.10
C ALA A 25 28.26 5.51 -9.46
N SER A 26 28.24 5.74 -8.15
CA SER A 26 29.45 5.95 -7.36
C SER A 26 29.35 5.22 -6.02
N VAL A 27 30.34 4.37 -5.84
CA VAL A 27 30.74 3.60 -4.67
C VAL A 27 30.61 4.40 -3.36
N PHE A 28 29.98 3.80 -2.34
CA PHE A 28 29.95 4.36 -0.99
C PHE A 28 31.28 4.12 -0.26
N PRO A 29 31.85 5.14 0.41
CA PRO A 29 32.91 4.97 1.38
C PRO A 29 32.32 4.62 2.75
N SER A 30 32.84 3.57 3.40
CA SER A 30 32.54 3.25 4.80
C SER A 30 33.70 3.67 5.71
N THR A 31 33.43 4.62 6.59
CA THR A 31 34.18 4.92 7.84
C THR A 31 33.10 5.30 8.85
N ALA A 32 33.04 4.83 10.09
CA ALA A 32 33.92 3.99 10.89
C ALA A 32 33.05 3.29 11.95
N ALA A 33 33.30 2.01 12.22
CA ALA A 33 32.85 1.35 13.44
C ALA A 33 34.05 1.19 14.37
N GLU A 34 33.82 1.52 15.62
CA GLU A 34 34.76 1.54 16.71
C GLU A 34 35.27 0.15 17.11
N ARG A 35 36.44 0.22 17.73
CA ARG A 35 37.24 -0.80 18.41
C ARG A 35 36.43 -1.93 19.05
N CYS A 36 36.68 -3.15 18.59
CA CYS A 36 36.58 -4.35 19.42
C CYS A 36 37.94 -5.07 19.42
N GLY A 37 38.45 -5.36 20.62
CA GLY A 37 39.77 -5.94 20.83
C GLY A 37 39.80 -7.45 20.64
N ARG A 38 40.96 -7.92 20.15
CA ARG A 38 41.46 -9.31 20.07
C ARG A 38 40.84 -10.22 19.00
N CYS A 39 41.58 -10.36 17.89
CA CYS A 39 41.83 -11.67 17.25
C CYS A 39 43.15 -11.61 16.42
N PRO A 40 43.80 -12.76 16.13
CA PRO A 40 45.25 -12.89 15.95
C PRO A 40 45.77 -12.54 14.55
N LYS A 41 47.08 -12.22 14.50
CA LYS A 41 47.84 -11.83 13.29
C LYS A 41 47.73 -12.87 12.17
N ARG A 42 47.25 -12.47 10.99
CA ARG A 42 47.37 -13.20 9.72
C ARG A 42 48.51 -12.62 8.88
N HIS A 43 49.29 -13.51 8.27
CA HIS A 43 50.39 -13.20 7.36
C HIS A 43 49.91 -12.45 6.10
N GLU A 44 50.49 -11.28 5.83
CA GLU A 44 50.36 -10.57 4.55
C GLU A 44 51.48 -10.99 3.61
N THR A 45 51.12 -11.68 2.52
CA THR A 45 52.04 -11.99 1.42
C THR A 45 51.99 -10.85 0.40
N ARG A 46 53.03 -10.00 0.36
CA ARG A 46 53.18 -8.94 -0.65
C ARG A 46 53.69 -9.52 -1.97
N ILE A 47 52.90 -9.40 -3.03
CA ILE A 47 53.32 -9.68 -4.41
C ILE A 47 53.94 -8.41 -4.99
N THR A 48 55.25 -8.44 -5.29
CA THR A 48 55.96 -7.34 -5.96
C THR A 48 56.02 -7.60 -7.46
N ILE A 49 55.31 -6.79 -8.25
CA ILE A 49 55.37 -6.85 -9.72
C ILE A 49 56.54 -5.99 -10.18
N ARG A 50 57.62 -6.62 -10.70
CA ARG A 50 58.73 -5.93 -11.36
C ARG A 50 58.36 -5.64 -12.83
N LEU A 51 58.14 -4.38 -13.16
CA LEU A 51 58.10 -3.90 -14.54
C LEU A 51 59.53 -3.93 -15.11
N ARG A 52 59.78 -4.77 -16.11
CA ARG A 52 61.00 -4.70 -16.94
C ARG A 52 60.74 -3.69 -18.06
N LEU A 53 61.49 -2.58 -18.05
CA LEU A 53 61.65 -1.73 -19.22
C LEU A 53 62.29 -2.55 -20.34
N PHE A 54 61.59 -2.70 -21.46
CA PHE A 54 62.20 -3.16 -22.71
C PHE A 54 62.85 -1.95 -23.37
N VAL A 55 64.19 -1.92 -23.34
CA VAL A 55 64.99 -1.03 -24.18
C VAL A 55 65.11 -1.69 -25.55
N ALA A 56 64.69 -0.98 -26.59
CA ALA A 56 64.87 -1.40 -27.98
C ALA A 56 66.37 -1.39 -28.32
N SER A 57 66.90 -2.55 -28.69
CA SER A 57 68.26 -2.74 -29.18
C SER A 57 68.24 -2.71 -30.70
N ASP A 58 68.79 -1.65 -31.30
CA ASP A 58 69.14 -1.61 -32.72
C ASP A 58 70.39 -2.47 -32.95
N ASP A 59 70.22 -3.65 -33.56
CA ASP A 59 71.34 -4.46 -34.05
C ASP A 59 70.98 -5.05 -35.45
N PRO A 60 71.56 -4.54 -36.55
CA PRO A 60 71.07 -4.78 -37.92
C PRO A 60 71.73 -5.99 -38.63
N LYS A 61 72.08 -7.07 -37.92
CA LYS A 61 72.75 -8.25 -38.54
C LYS A 61 72.30 -9.60 -38.02
N ARG A 62 70.99 -9.85 -37.97
CA ARG A 62 70.49 -11.22 -37.72
C ARG A 62 69.25 -11.59 -38.54
N GLU A 63 69.30 -11.21 -39.81
CA GLU A 63 68.51 -11.79 -40.88
C GLU A 63 69.11 -13.16 -41.24
N GLU A 64 68.28 -14.11 -41.69
CA GLU A 64 68.63 -15.50 -42.07
C GLU A 64 68.65 -16.57 -40.95
N ARG A 65 67.45 -16.85 -40.41
CA ARG A 65 66.88 -18.22 -40.27
C ARG A 65 65.60 -18.13 -39.45
N ARG A 66 64.50 -17.74 -40.09
CA ARG A 66 63.16 -18.05 -39.59
C ARG A 66 62.61 -19.22 -40.37
N THR A 67 62.77 -20.39 -39.77
CA THR A 67 61.97 -21.59 -39.98
C THR A 67 60.50 -21.20 -40.09
N ARG A 68 59.86 -21.54 -41.22
CA ARG A 68 58.40 -21.46 -41.39
C ARG A 68 57.75 -22.46 -40.44
N LEU A 69 57.33 -22.00 -39.26
CA LEU A 69 56.23 -22.63 -38.56
C LEU A 69 54.96 -22.16 -39.26
N ILE A 70 54.39 -23.04 -40.08
CA ILE A 70 53.04 -22.85 -40.61
C ILE A 70 52.11 -22.96 -39.40
N SER A 71 51.72 -21.80 -38.88
CA SER A 71 50.61 -21.67 -37.95
C SER A 71 49.34 -21.88 -38.76
N ASP A 72 48.81 -23.09 -38.76
CA ASP A 72 47.41 -23.35 -39.08
C ASP A 72 46.53 -22.77 -37.96
N THR A 73 46.45 -21.45 -37.88
CA THR A 73 45.33 -20.82 -37.18
C THR A 73 44.11 -21.04 -38.07
N PRO A 74 43.10 -21.79 -37.62
CA PRO A 74 41.89 -21.96 -38.40
C PRO A 74 41.35 -20.56 -38.72
N SER A 75 41.16 -20.30 -40.01
CA SER A 75 40.53 -19.10 -40.53
C SER A 75 39.25 -18.85 -39.72
N ARG A 76 39.25 -17.81 -38.89
CA ARG A 76 38.04 -17.33 -38.23
C ARG A 76 37.14 -16.82 -39.35
N ARG A 77 36.12 -17.60 -39.70
CA ARG A 77 35.06 -17.16 -40.62
C ARG A 77 34.49 -15.85 -40.06
N GLY A 78 34.66 -14.75 -40.79
CA GLY A 78 34.05 -13.48 -40.46
C GLY A 78 32.54 -13.59 -40.65
N LEU A 79 31.76 -13.05 -39.71
CA LEU A 79 30.31 -13.01 -39.80
C LEU A 79 29.92 -12.12 -40.97
N THR A 80 29.05 -12.60 -41.85
CA THR A 80 28.54 -11.76 -42.95
C THR A 80 27.50 -10.77 -42.41
N LEU A 81 27.38 -9.61 -43.05
CA LEU A 81 26.38 -8.60 -42.70
C LEU A 81 24.96 -9.20 -42.68
N VAL A 82 24.67 -10.12 -43.61
CA VAL A 82 23.38 -10.80 -43.74
C VAL A 82 23.12 -11.72 -42.55
N GLU A 83 24.09 -12.53 -42.13
CA GLU A 83 23.94 -13.39 -40.95
C GLU A 83 23.66 -12.59 -39.67
N LEU A 84 24.32 -11.44 -39.49
CA LEU A 84 24.06 -10.56 -38.35
C LEU A 84 22.63 -10.01 -38.39
N LEU A 85 22.19 -9.55 -39.57
CA LEU A 85 20.84 -9.00 -39.77
C LEU A 85 19.75 -10.03 -39.50
N VAL A 86 19.92 -11.27 -39.96
CA VAL A 86 18.96 -12.36 -39.70
C VAL A 86 18.88 -12.67 -38.21
N VAL A 87 20.02 -12.76 -37.52
CA VAL A 87 20.03 -13.03 -36.07
C VAL A 87 19.33 -11.92 -35.29
N ILE A 88 19.61 -10.66 -35.61
CA ILE A 88 18.94 -9.53 -34.97
C ILE A 88 17.44 -9.54 -35.30
N ALA A 89 17.04 -9.85 -36.54
CA ALA A 89 15.64 -9.94 -36.92
C ALA A 89 14.88 -11.03 -36.14
N VAL A 90 15.49 -12.20 -35.95
CA VAL A 90 14.90 -13.29 -35.16
C VAL A 90 14.78 -12.91 -33.68
N ILE A 91 15.84 -12.33 -33.09
CA ILE A 91 15.80 -11.87 -31.69
C ILE A 91 14.72 -10.79 -31.51
N ALA A 92 14.64 -9.83 -32.42
CA ALA A 92 13.62 -8.78 -32.38
C ALA A 92 12.20 -9.36 -32.44
N ALA A 93 11.96 -10.32 -33.35
CA ALA A 93 10.68 -11.02 -33.44
C ALA A 93 10.33 -11.77 -32.15
N LEU A 94 11.29 -12.49 -31.55
CA LEU A 94 11.08 -13.19 -30.28
C LEU A 94 10.77 -12.24 -29.13
N VAL A 95 11.50 -11.13 -29.00
CA VAL A 95 11.28 -10.14 -27.94
C VAL A 95 9.90 -9.50 -28.06
N VAL A 96 9.45 -9.16 -29.28
CA VAL A 96 8.12 -8.60 -29.52
C VAL A 96 7.02 -9.58 -29.10
N LEU A 97 7.22 -10.89 -29.30
CA LEU A 97 6.25 -11.92 -28.88
C LEU A 97 6.27 -12.18 -27.37
N ILE A 98 7.42 -12.02 -26.70
CA ILE A 98 7.58 -12.30 -25.26
C ILE A 98 7.15 -11.11 -24.40
N LEU A 99 7.33 -9.87 -24.86
CA LEU A 99 7.09 -8.67 -24.04
C LEU A 99 5.64 -8.54 -23.52
N PRO A 100 4.58 -8.77 -24.32
CA PRO A 100 3.20 -8.75 -23.83
C PRO A 100 2.93 -9.82 -22.77
N ALA A 101 3.52 -11.01 -22.95
CA ALA A 101 3.38 -12.12 -22.01
C ALA A 101 4.06 -11.83 -20.65
N LEU A 102 5.18 -11.10 -20.64
CA LEU A 102 5.83 -10.70 -19.39
C LEU A 102 4.98 -9.73 -18.57
N GLN A 103 4.12 -8.93 -19.21
CA GLN A 103 3.27 -7.98 -18.51
C GLN A 103 2.12 -8.67 -17.78
N SER A 104 1.44 -9.61 -18.43
CA SER A 104 0.35 -10.39 -17.80
C SER A 104 0.87 -11.25 -16.64
N VAL A 105 2.05 -11.85 -16.79
CA VAL A 105 2.69 -12.64 -15.72
C VAL A 105 3.05 -11.77 -14.51
N ARG A 106 3.61 -10.57 -14.73
CA ARG A 106 3.93 -9.64 -13.64
C ARG A 106 2.69 -9.22 -12.88
N GLU A 107 1.60 -8.89 -13.59
CA GLU A 107 0.38 -8.46 -12.93
C GLU A 107 -0.32 -9.60 -12.18
N ALA A 108 -0.29 -10.81 -12.73
CA ALA A 108 -0.76 -12.00 -12.02
C ALA A 108 0.04 -12.25 -10.73
N ALA A 109 1.37 -12.07 -10.75
CA ALA A 109 2.20 -12.20 -9.56
C ALA A 109 1.90 -11.12 -8.51
N ARG A 110 1.68 -9.86 -8.93
CA ARG A 110 1.29 -8.79 -8.00
C ARG A 110 -0.09 -9.06 -7.39
N ARG A 111 -1.06 -9.50 -8.20
CA ARG A 111 -2.40 -9.89 -7.74
C ARG A 111 -2.34 -11.05 -6.73
N ALA A 112 -1.50 -12.05 -6.99
CA ALA A 112 -1.26 -13.13 -6.03
C ALA A 112 -0.68 -12.62 -4.71
N SER A 113 0.24 -11.65 -4.75
CA SER A 113 0.77 -11.01 -3.55
C SER A 113 -0.31 -10.25 -2.78
N CYS A 114 -1.13 -9.42 -3.45
CA CYS A 114 -2.18 -8.66 -2.78
C CYS A 114 -3.27 -9.60 -2.21
N SER A 115 -3.58 -10.70 -2.90
CA SER A 115 -4.46 -11.75 -2.38
C SER A 115 -3.88 -12.41 -1.12
N ASN A 116 -2.58 -12.68 -1.09
CA ASN A 116 -1.93 -13.23 0.10
C ASN A 116 -1.95 -12.23 1.27
N HIS A 117 -1.75 -10.94 1.00
CA HIS A 117 -1.81 -9.89 2.04
C HIS A 117 -3.20 -9.82 2.70
N LEU A 118 -4.27 -9.81 1.90
CA LEU A 118 -5.65 -9.84 2.39
C LEU A 118 -5.95 -11.12 3.21
N ARG A 119 -5.43 -12.26 2.76
CA ARG A 119 -5.59 -13.52 3.49
C ARG A 119 -4.90 -13.48 4.85
N GLN A 120 -3.67 -12.96 4.92
CA GLN A 120 -2.95 -12.81 6.18
C GLN A 120 -3.69 -11.86 7.15
N LEU A 121 -4.20 -10.72 6.66
CA LEU A 121 -5.00 -9.78 7.46
C LEU A 121 -6.26 -10.43 8.03
N THR A 122 -6.98 -11.20 7.21
CA THR A 122 -8.21 -11.85 7.65
C THR A 122 -7.91 -12.98 8.63
N MET A 123 -6.90 -13.81 8.37
CA MET A 123 -6.46 -14.86 9.29
C MET A 123 -5.97 -14.31 10.63
N ALA A 124 -5.35 -13.12 10.63
CA ALA A 124 -4.98 -12.43 11.86
C ALA A 124 -6.21 -11.96 12.64
N CYS A 125 -7.28 -11.51 11.97
CA CYS A 125 -8.55 -11.21 12.64
C CYS A 125 -9.19 -12.47 13.24
N SER A 126 -9.17 -13.61 12.55
CA SER A 126 -9.65 -14.88 13.11
C SER A 126 -8.83 -15.33 14.31
N SER A 127 -7.50 -15.14 14.27
CA SER A 127 -6.59 -15.45 15.38
C SER A 127 -6.83 -14.53 16.57
N TYR A 128 -7.05 -13.23 16.32
CA TYR A 128 -7.49 -12.28 17.34
C TYR A 128 -8.81 -12.73 17.96
N ALA A 129 -9.80 -13.12 17.16
CA ALA A 129 -11.09 -13.60 17.66
C ALA A 129 -10.98 -14.88 18.49
N ALA A 130 -10.07 -15.79 18.15
CA ALA A 130 -9.81 -16.97 18.97
C ALA A 130 -9.25 -16.60 20.36
N ALA A 131 -8.37 -15.60 20.44
CA ALA A 131 -7.75 -15.16 21.68
C ALA A 131 -8.66 -14.27 22.55
N HIS A 132 -9.44 -13.38 21.92
CA HIS A 132 -10.25 -12.37 22.60
C HIS A 132 -11.75 -12.71 22.67
N GLN A 133 -12.19 -13.78 21.98
CA GLN A 133 -13.60 -14.17 21.82
C GLN A 133 -14.47 -13.14 21.09
N GLU A 134 -13.86 -12.12 20.48
CA GLU A 134 -14.49 -11.06 19.70
C GLU A 134 -13.57 -10.61 18.57
N LEU A 135 -14.14 -10.09 17.49
CA LEU A 135 -13.38 -9.49 16.40
C LEU A 135 -12.81 -8.13 16.81
N PRO A 136 -11.68 -7.72 16.20
CA PRO A 136 -11.07 -6.43 16.51
C PRO A 136 -11.98 -5.28 16.10
N ILE A 137 -12.45 -4.52 17.09
CA ILE A 137 -13.34 -3.38 16.86
C ILE A 137 -12.64 -2.24 16.13
N GLY A 138 -13.44 -1.58 15.29
CA GLY A 138 -13.17 -0.19 14.93
C GLY A 138 -13.28 0.74 16.13
N PRO A 139 -12.50 1.82 16.17
CA PRO A 139 -12.62 2.82 17.19
C PRO A 139 -13.96 3.53 17.19
N ILE A 140 -14.26 4.05 18.37
CA ILE A 140 -15.44 4.85 18.67
C ILE A 140 -14.95 6.29 18.66
N TYR A 141 -15.05 6.96 17.51
CA TYR A 141 -14.80 8.40 17.46
C TYR A 141 -16.06 9.10 17.97
N ARG A 142 -16.12 9.38 19.28
CA ARG A 142 -16.99 10.46 19.78
C ARG A 142 -16.16 11.72 19.83
N LEU A 143 -16.60 12.76 19.14
CA LEU A 143 -16.01 14.10 19.23
C LEU A 143 -16.14 14.59 20.69
N SER A 144 -15.07 14.40 21.48
CA SER A 144 -14.83 14.99 22.81
C SER A 144 -15.58 14.39 24.02
N PRO A 145 -14.99 14.50 25.22
CA PRO A 145 -13.66 13.99 25.56
C PRO A 145 -13.73 12.46 25.66
N VAL A 146 -12.76 11.76 25.07
CA VAL A 146 -12.63 10.30 25.21
C VAL A 146 -12.13 10.04 26.65
N PRO A 147 -12.92 9.39 27.53
CA PRO A 147 -12.43 8.98 28.85
C PRO A 147 -11.10 8.21 28.76
N GLU A 148 -10.15 8.39 29.70
CA GLU A 148 -8.82 7.73 29.64
C GLU A 148 -8.91 6.20 29.50
N ASP A 149 -9.97 5.58 30.02
CA ASP A 149 -10.30 4.16 29.88
C ASP A 149 -10.72 3.73 28.47
N THR A 150 -10.97 4.67 27.56
CA THR A 150 -11.36 4.44 26.16
C THR A 150 -10.31 4.86 25.14
N ILE A 151 -9.11 5.24 25.59
CA ILE A 151 -7.92 5.57 24.77
C ILE A 151 -7.61 4.53 23.68
N GLY A 152 -7.78 3.24 24.01
CA GLY A 152 -7.56 2.15 23.07
C GLY A 152 -8.51 2.17 21.86
N GLN A 153 -9.63 2.88 21.95
CA GLN A 153 -10.66 3.02 20.93
C GLN A 153 -10.35 4.10 19.91
N LEU A 154 -9.09 4.40 19.60
CA LEU A 154 -8.68 5.22 18.44
C LEU A 154 -7.81 4.46 17.44
N TRP A 155 -7.31 3.29 17.87
CA TRP A 155 -6.48 2.41 17.07
C TRP A 155 -7.31 1.67 16.02
N SER A 156 -6.75 1.58 14.81
CA SER A 156 -7.37 0.82 13.72
C SER A 156 -7.38 -0.68 14.01
N THR A 157 -8.21 -1.41 13.27
CA THR A 157 -8.18 -2.86 13.24
C THR A 157 -6.80 -3.40 12.85
N HIS A 158 -6.11 -2.75 11.90
CA HIS A 158 -4.75 -3.12 11.45
C HIS A 158 -3.75 -3.09 12.61
N ALA A 159 -3.83 -2.06 13.46
CA ALA A 159 -2.95 -1.96 14.63
C ALA A 159 -3.28 -3.01 15.71
N ARG A 160 -4.55 -3.39 15.87
CA ARG A 160 -4.97 -4.44 16.83
C ARG A 160 -4.54 -5.84 16.43
N VAL A 161 -4.51 -6.13 15.13
CA VAL A 161 -4.16 -7.46 14.62
C VAL A 161 -2.67 -7.64 14.39
N LEU A 162 -1.87 -6.58 14.56
CA LEU A 162 -0.42 -6.59 14.39
C LEU A 162 0.31 -7.73 15.15
N PRO A 163 -0.03 -8.04 16.42
CA PRO A 163 0.61 -9.15 17.15
C PRO A 163 0.26 -10.54 16.57
N TYR A 164 -0.81 -10.62 15.79
CA TYR A 164 -1.32 -11.83 15.15
C TYR A 164 -0.84 -11.98 13.70
N LEU A 165 -0.04 -11.02 13.22
CA LEU A 165 0.65 -11.11 11.93
C LEU A 165 2.00 -11.81 12.10
N GLU A 166 2.53 -12.37 11.02
CA GLU A 166 3.77 -13.15 11.04
C GLU A 166 5.05 -12.29 11.26
N ASP A 167 4.92 -10.95 11.25
CA ASP A 167 6.03 -10.03 11.45
C ASP A 167 6.24 -9.68 12.94
N ARG A 168 7.19 -10.39 13.56
CA ARG A 168 7.46 -10.34 15.00
C ARG A 168 8.01 -9.00 15.52
N ASN A 169 8.46 -8.10 14.64
CA ASN A 169 9.09 -6.85 15.08
C ASN A 169 8.11 -5.68 15.20
N LEU A 170 6.92 -5.79 14.62
CA LEU A 170 5.96 -4.68 14.55
C LEU A 170 5.13 -4.50 15.83
N ASP A 171 4.97 -5.56 16.63
CA ASP A 171 4.20 -5.55 17.87
C ASP A 171 4.71 -4.48 18.86
N SER A 172 6.03 -4.36 18.98
CA SER A 172 6.67 -3.39 19.89
C SER A 172 6.40 -1.92 19.53
N LEU A 173 5.94 -1.64 18.31
CA LEU A 173 5.65 -0.27 17.85
C LEU A 173 4.30 0.25 18.34
N VAL A 174 3.35 -0.65 18.62
CA VAL A 174 1.97 -0.31 18.96
C VAL A 174 1.74 -0.53 20.46
N ASN A 175 1.96 0.52 21.26
CA ASN A 175 1.58 0.52 22.67
C ASN A 175 0.28 1.31 22.88
N MET A 176 -0.84 0.59 22.92
CA MET A 176 -2.17 1.20 23.09
C MET A 176 -2.42 1.77 24.50
N LYS A 177 -1.58 1.40 25.49
CA LYS A 177 -1.68 1.92 26.87
C LYS A 177 -0.89 3.22 27.06
N GLU A 178 0.25 3.33 26.39
CA GLU A 178 1.17 4.46 26.53
C GLU A 178 0.79 5.65 25.62
N TYR A 179 0.32 5.37 24.41
CA TYR A 179 -0.07 6.42 23.46
C TYR A 179 -1.59 6.60 23.44
N SER A 180 -2.05 7.64 24.18
CA SER A 180 -3.47 8.01 24.27
C SER A 180 -4.13 8.27 22.92
N PHE A 181 -3.36 8.87 22.01
CA PHE A 181 -3.72 9.02 20.61
C PHE A 181 -2.68 8.27 19.77
N PRO A 182 -3.09 7.48 18.77
CA PRO A 182 -2.12 6.80 17.93
C PRO A 182 -1.22 7.80 17.16
N SER A 183 -1.59 9.09 17.11
CA SER A 183 -0.87 10.18 16.43
C SER A 183 0.40 10.50 17.17
N ASN A 184 0.50 10.13 18.43
CA ASN A 184 1.72 10.29 19.20
C ASN A 184 2.64 9.06 19.10
N SER A 185 2.14 7.94 18.54
CA SER A 185 2.94 6.73 18.39
C SER A 185 3.97 6.85 17.25
N PRO A 186 5.21 6.37 17.44
CA PRO A 186 6.20 6.28 16.36
C PRO A 186 5.78 5.31 15.25
N ALA A 187 4.86 4.38 15.53
CA ALA A 187 4.33 3.42 14.54
C ALA A 187 3.76 4.12 13.29
N ARG A 188 3.24 5.34 13.43
CA ARG A 188 2.66 6.10 12.31
C ARG A 188 3.64 6.34 11.16
N PHE A 189 4.95 6.29 11.38
CA PHE A 189 5.97 6.50 10.34
C PHE A 189 6.51 5.20 9.73
N VAL A 190 6.06 4.03 10.23
CA VAL A 190 6.57 2.74 9.79
C VAL A 190 5.74 2.24 8.61
N HIS A 191 6.42 1.95 7.50
CA HIS A 191 5.81 1.33 6.33
C HIS A 191 5.82 -0.19 6.50
N VAL A 192 4.63 -0.79 6.63
CA VAL A 192 4.46 -2.23 6.72
C VAL A 192 4.22 -2.78 5.31
N SER A 193 5.12 -3.61 4.81
CA SER A 193 5.01 -4.16 3.45
C SER A 193 3.73 -4.96 3.23
N LEU A 194 3.22 -5.63 4.27
CA LEU A 194 1.96 -6.36 4.22
C LEU A 194 0.76 -5.45 3.92
N PHE A 195 0.79 -4.19 4.34
CA PHE A 195 -0.32 -3.26 4.15
C PHE A 195 -0.29 -2.55 2.79
N ARG A 196 0.67 -2.89 1.92
CA ARG A 196 0.88 -2.25 0.62
C ARG A 196 0.61 -3.25 -0.50
N CYS A 197 -0.17 -2.85 -1.50
CA CYS A 197 -0.35 -3.66 -2.69
C CYS A 197 0.78 -3.34 -3.69
N PRO A 198 1.55 -4.35 -4.18
CA PRO A 198 2.62 -4.10 -5.15
C PRO A 198 2.17 -3.50 -6.49
N SER A 199 0.88 -3.58 -6.84
CA SER A 199 0.32 -2.93 -8.03
C SER A 199 0.09 -1.43 -7.85
N ASP A 200 0.01 -0.95 -6.61
CA ASP A 200 -0.18 0.46 -6.27
C ASP A 200 1.11 1.06 -5.68
N TRP A 201 2.21 0.80 -6.38
CA TRP A 201 3.54 1.24 -5.97
C TRP A 201 3.74 2.73 -6.28
N ASN A 202 4.25 3.47 -5.29
CA ASN A 202 4.85 4.80 -5.44
C ASN A 202 3.93 5.96 -5.87
N ARG A 203 2.90 6.26 -5.07
CA ARG A 203 2.10 7.50 -5.26
C ARG A 203 2.27 8.58 -4.20
N LEU A 204 2.80 8.25 -3.01
CA LEU A 204 2.78 9.19 -1.87
C LEU A 204 4.09 9.30 -1.08
N ASP A 205 5.10 8.48 -1.38
CA ASP A 205 6.40 8.62 -0.72
C ASP A 205 7.11 9.92 -1.18
N ASP A 206 6.61 10.57 -2.24
CA ASP A 206 7.17 11.74 -2.93
C ASP A 206 6.37 13.07 -2.76
N PHE A 207 5.33 13.15 -1.92
CA PHE A 207 4.49 14.36 -1.78
C PHE A 207 4.70 15.13 -0.45
N PRO A 208 5.70 16.02 -0.35
CA PRO A 208 6.05 16.73 0.89
C PRO A 208 5.12 17.89 1.29
N SER A 209 4.12 18.24 0.47
CA SER A 209 3.24 19.40 0.73
C SER A 209 2.17 19.13 1.79
N HIS A 210 1.92 17.87 2.15
CA HIS A 210 0.95 17.52 3.18
C HIS A 210 1.64 17.09 4.49
N PRO A 211 1.32 17.68 5.65
CA PRO A 211 1.98 17.37 6.94
C PRO A 211 1.85 15.90 7.40
N GLN A 212 0.94 15.12 6.80
CA GLN A 212 0.74 13.69 7.06
C GLN A 212 1.33 12.79 5.96
N SER A 213 2.10 13.32 5.01
CA SER A 213 2.59 12.52 3.89
C SER A 213 3.63 11.46 4.26
N THR A 214 4.25 11.64 5.43
CA THR A 214 5.26 10.75 6.04
C THR A 214 4.66 9.53 6.74
N TRP A 215 3.33 9.37 6.73
CA TRP A 215 2.68 8.30 7.45
C TRP A 215 2.72 6.97 6.67
N GLY A 216 2.82 5.86 7.41
CA GLY A 216 2.81 4.50 6.88
C GLY A 216 1.49 4.19 6.21
N ARG A 217 1.47 4.13 4.87
CA ARG A 217 0.27 4.00 4.05
C ARG A 217 -0.37 2.62 4.11
N ASN A 218 -1.62 2.54 3.66
CA ASN A 218 -2.44 1.33 3.69
C ASN A 218 -3.33 1.17 2.45
N ASN A 219 -3.24 0.01 1.80
CA ASN A 219 -4.06 -0.38 0.64
C ASN A 219 -5.21 -1.33 0.99
N TYR A 220 -5.32 -1.79 2.23
CA TYR A 220 -6.34 -2.77 2.61
C TYR A 220 -7.26 -2.15 3.65
N LYS A 221 -8.54 -2.00 3.33
CA LYS A 221 -9.50 -1.32 4.20
C LYS A 221 -10.48 -2.32 4.79
N CYS A 222 -10.91 -2.09 6.02
CA CYS A 222 -11.87 -2.91 6.75
C CYS A 222 -13.29 -2.56 6.32
N SER A 223 -14.16 -3.56 6.15
CA SER A 223 -15.55 -3.34 5.78
C SER A 223 -16.39 -2.85 6.97
N ASN A 224 -17.14 -1.77 6.75
CA ASN A 224 -18.22 -1.32 7.63
C ASN A 224 -19.61 -1.69 7.10
N GLY A 225 -19.70 -2.65 6.17
CA GLY A 225 -20.95 -3.04 5.52
C GLY A 225 -21.56 -1.90 4.72
N ASN A 226 -22.87 -1.70 4.81
CA ASN A 226 -23.60 -0.70 4.02
C ASN A 226 -23.83 0.62 4.76
N ALA A 227 -23.21 0.83 5.93
CA ALA A 227 -23.40 2.05 6.70
C ALA A 227 -22.88 3.29 5.96
N VAL A 228 -23.77 4.28 5.83
CA VAL A 228 -23.55 5.58 5.20
C VAL A 228 -22.86 6.51 6.17
N ASP A 229 -23.44 6.68 7.36
CA ASP A 229 -22.90 7.56 8.38
C ASP A 229 -22.08 6.76 9.40
N PRO A 230 -20.76 6.93 9.42
CA PRO A 230 -19.90 6.16 10.31
C PRO A 230 -20.04 6.51 11.79
N TRP A 231 -20.66 7.64 12.12
CA TRP A 231 -20.79 8.18 13.47
C TRP A 231 -22.11 7.77 14.12
N GLU A 232 -23.20 7.89 13.38
CA GLU A 232 -24.54 7.59 13.87
C GLU A 232 -24.90 6.11 13.69
N GLU A 233 -24.43 5.49 12.59
CA GLU A 233 -24.74 4.10 12.25
C GLU A 233 -23.69 3.11 12.76
N MET A 234 -22.76 3.56 13.60
CA MET A 234 -21.73 2.71 14.20
C MET A 234 -22.35 1.49 14.92
N ASP A 235 -23.46 1.72 15.61
CA ASP A 235 -24.18 0.69 16.36
C ASP A 235 -25.10 -0.19 15.49
N THR A 236 -25.50 0.29 14.30
CA THR A 236 -26.43 -0.38 13.37
C THR A 236 -25.74 -0.99 12.15
N SER A 237 -24.46 -0.68 11.92
CA SER A 237 -23.66 -1.25 10.83
C SER A 237 -23.61 -2.79 10.90
N ASP A 238 -23.94 -3.42 9.77
CA ASP A 238 -23.93 -4.88 9.62
C ASP A 238 -22.61 -5.45 9.07
N GLY A 239 -21.57 -4.63 8.95
CA GLY A 239 -20.24 -5.05 8.49
C GLY A 239 -19.47 -5.95 9.47
N SER A 240 -18.46 -6.66 8.95
CA SER A 240 -17.61 -7.61 9.69
C SER A 240 -16.75 -6.99 10.79
N LEU A 241 -16.24 -5.77 10.55
CA LEU A 241 -15.28 -5.08 11.43
C LEU A 241 -15.81 -3.72 11.82
N ARG A 242 -17.08 -3.63 12.19
CA ARG A 242 -17.70 -2.35 12.52
C ARG A 242 -17.05 -1.64 13.70
N SER A 243 -17.25 -0.33 13.76
CA SER A 243 -16.91 0.49 14.93
C SER A 243 -18.04 0.40 15.97
N GLY A 244 -17.76 0.69 17.25
CA GLY A 244 -18.80 0.65 18.30
C GLY A 244 -18.77 -0.63 19.12
N LYS A 245 -19.58 -1.61 18.76
CA LYS A 245 -19.74 -2.84 19.54
C LYS A 245 -18.91 -3.99 18.97
N PRO A 246 -18.21 -4.76 19.82
CA PRO A 246 -17.55 -5.99 19.40
C PRO A 246 -18.53 -6.94 18.71
N ILE A 247 -18.06 -7.53 17.62
CA ILE A 247 -18.77 -8.58 16.88
C ILE A 247 -18.15 -9.90 17.29
N VAL A 248 -18.97 -10.91 17.53
CA VAL A 248 -18.50 -12.26 17.78
C VAL A 248 -18.82 -13.16 16.59
N LEU A 249 -18.08 -14.25 16.41
CA LEU A 249 -18.22 -15.12 15.23
C LEU A 249 -19.65 -15.69 15.05
N LYS A 250 -20.42 -15.82 16.14
CA LYS A 250 -21.83 -16.26 16.07
C LYS A 250 -22.78 -15.24 15.42
N ASP A 251 -22.36 -13.97 15.30
CA ASP A 251 -23.20 -12.91 14.75
C ASP A 251 -23.23 -12.94 13.20
N TYR A 252 -22.40 -13.79 12.58
CA TYR A 252 -22.41 -14.08 11.14
C TYR A 252 -23.48 -15.13 10.83
N THR A 253 -24.73 -14.69 10.77
CA THR A 253 -25.88 -15.59 10.55
C THR A 253 -25.96 -16.08 9.10
N ASP A 254 -25.34 -15.37 8.15
CA ASP A 254 -25.26 -15.71 6.74
C ASP A 254 -24.08 -16.63 6.38
N GLY A 255 -23.06 -16.65 7.24
CA GLY A 255 -21.85 -17.45 7.18
C GLY A 255 -20.59 -16.61 6.86
N LEU A 256 -19.49 -16.91 7.55
CA LEU A 256 -18.19 -16.21 7.43
C LEU A 256 -17.64 -16.13 5.99
N SER A 257 -18.00 -17.07 5.13
CA SER A 257 -17.52 -17.13 3.74
C SER A 257 -18.26 -16.19 2.78
N LYS A 258 -19.35 -15.55 3.24
CA LYS A 258 -20.20 -14.66 2.44
C LYS A 258 -20.02 -13.19 2.80
N THR A 259 -19.58 -12.89 4.02
CA THR A 259 -19.38 -11.52 4.47
C THR A 259 -17.95 -11.04 4.20
N ALA A 260 -17.83 -9.90 3.54
CA ALA A 260 -16.57 -9.22 3.31
C ALA A 260 -16.02 -8.63 4.62
N MET A 261 -14.71 -8.79 4.82
CA MET A 261 -13.99 -8.31 5.99
C MET A 261 -12.99 -7.22 5.61
N PHE A 262 -12.22 -7.44 4.55
CA PHE A 262 -11.30 -6.45 3.99
C PHE A 262 -11.49 -6.33 2.49
N ALA A 263 -11.15 -5.18 1.93
CA ALA A 263 -11.00 -5.02 0.49
C ALA A 263 -9.77 -4.17 0.16
N GLU A 264 -9.30 -4.30 -1.07
CA GLU A 264 -8.33 -3.36 -1.61
C GLU A 264 -8.93 -1.96 -1.72
N ALA A 265 -8.06 -0.98 -1.56
CA ALA A 265 -8.31 0.40 -1.90
C ALA A 265 -7.05 1.00 -2.51
N VAL A 266 -7.25 1.80 -3.55
CA VAL A 266 -6.22 2.60 -4.18
C VAL A 266 -5.82 3.77 -3.27
N LEU A 267 -4.53 4.04 -3.21
CA LEU A 267 -3.97 5.21 -2.54
C LEU A 267 -4.24 6.46 -3.37
N GLY A 268 -4.57 7.57 -2.70
CA GLY A 268 -4.68 8.86 -3.37
C GLY A 268 -3.30 9.40 -3.75
N ASP A 269 -3.20 10.25 -4.77
CA ASP A 269 -1.93 10.85 -5.21
C ASP A 269 -1.44 12.04 -4.35
N GLY A 270 -2.30 12.58 -3.49
CA GLY A 270 -2.02 13.75 -2.66
C GLY A 270 -2.15 15.09 -3.39
N ASP A 271 -2.61 15.10 -4.64
CA ASP A 271 -2.71 16.28 -5.49
C ASP A 271 -4.18 16.64 -5.80
N ASN A 272 -4.70 17.62 -5.06
CA ASN A 272 -6.06 18.14 -5.29
C ASN A 272 -6.19 19.02 -6.56
N SER A 273 -5.16 19.10 -7.42
CA SER A 273 -5.22 19.80 -8.71
C SER A 273 -5.53 18.89 -9.89
N LEU A 274 -5.51 17.56 -9.69
CA LEU A 274 -5.78 16.55 -10.69
C LEU A 274 -6.87 15.61 -10.18
N VAL A 275 -7.86 15.26 -11.01
CA VAL A 275 -8.81 14.19 -10.64
C VAL A 275 -8.14 12.84 -10.86
N GLU A 276 -7.95 12.08 -9.79
CA GLU A 276 -7.54 10.69 -9.84
C GLU A 276 -8.68 9.75 -9.42
N SER A 277 -9.24 9.03 -10.40
CA SER A 277 -10.16 7.93 -10.13
C SER A 277 -9.41 6.58 -10.09
N PRO A 278 -9.70 5.67 -9.14
CA PRO A 278 -10.65 5.78 -8.01
C PRO A 278 -10.00 6.24 -6.68
N GLY A 279 -8.79 6.81 -6.73
CA GLY A 279 -8.00 7.15 -5.53
C GLY A 279 -8.56 8.33 -4.72
N ASP A 280 -9.33 9.19 -5.37
CA ASP A 280 -9.83 10.44 -4.81
C ASP A 280 -11.29 10.39 -4.40
N TRP A 281 -11.63 11.35 -3.54
CA TRP A 281 -12.93 11.48 -2.93
C TRP A 281 -13.57 12.78 -3.36
N PHE A 282 -14.88 12.76 -3.64
CA PHE A 282 -15.62 13.91 -4.15
C PHE A 282 -16.84 14.26 -3.28
N PRO A 283 -17.20 15.54 -3.14
CA PRO A 283 -18.38 15.93 -2.39
C PRO A 283 -19.63 15.61 -3.22
N ILE A 284 -20.68 15.15 -2.54
CA ILE A 284 -22.02 14.99 -3.09
C ILE A 284 -23.02 15.77 -2.23
N PRO A 285 -24.18 16.19 -2.81
CA PRO A 285 -25.23 16.81 -2.03
C PRO A 285 -25.68 15.91 -0.88
N VAL A 286 -26.15 16.53 0.20
CA VAL A 286 -26.80 15.77 1.29
C VAL A 286 -28.10 15.18 0.75
N VAL A 287 -28.24 13.87 0.91
CA VAL A 287 -29.42 13.06 0.57
C VAL A 287 -29.84 12.28 1.82
N ASP A 288 -30.95 11.54 1.78
CA ASP A 288 -31.27 10.68 2.92
C ASP A 288 -30.18 9.62 3.04
N GLU A 289 -29.78 9.31 4.28
CA GLU A 289 -28.63 8.45 4.59
C GLU A 289 -28.95 6.96 4.39
N THR A 290 -29.62 6.64 3.28
CA THR A 290 -29.87 5.27 2.83
C THR A 290 -28.80 4.86 1.82
N PRO A 291 -28.36 3.59 1.80
CA PRO A 291 -27.39 3.10 0.83
C PRO A 291 -27.82 3.39 -0.63
N GLU A 292 -29.11 3.25 -0.93
CA GLU A 292 -29.68 3.47 -2.26
C GLU A 292 -29.56 4.91 -2.75
N GLU A 293 -29.87 5.87 -1.89
CA GLU A 293 -29.82 7.29 -2.26
C GLU A 293 -28.39 7.79 -2.40
N VAL A 294 -27.52 7.39 -1.46
CA VAL A 294 -26.10 7.72 -1.52
C VAL A 294 -25.45 7.09 -2.73
N HIS A 295 -25.74 5.82 -3.04
CA HIS A 295 -25.27 5.16 -4.26
C HIS A 295 -25.65 5.98 -5.51
N ARG A 296 -26.92 6.38 -5.64
CA ARG A 296 -27.40 7.16 -6.77
C ARG A 296 -26.71 8.52 -6.87
N ALA A 297 -26.55 9.21 -5.73
CA ALA A 297 -25.88 10.51 -5.68
C ALA A 297 -24.40 10.40 -6.04
N CYS A 298 -23.72 9.35 -5.57
CA CYS A 298 -22.30 9.09 -5.81
C CYS A 298 -22.00 8.80 -7.28
N VAL A 299 -22.71 7.85 -7.88
CA VAL A 299 -22.53 7.45 -9.29
C VAL A 299 -22.95 8.57 -10.24
N GLY A 300 -23.93 9.40 -9.83
CA GLY A 300 -24.37 10.56 -10.60
C GLY A 300 -23.45 11.79 -10.47
N ALA A 301 -22.49 11.78 -9.56
CA ALA A 301 -21.62 12.93 -9.31
C ALA A 301 -20.50 13.03 -10.33
N THR A 302 -20.25 14.25 -10.81
CA THR A 302 -19.11 14.54 -11.69
C THR A 302 -17.89 14.91 -10.84
N PRO A 303 -16.77 14.19 -10.95
CA PRO A 303 -15.52 14.55 -10.28
C PRO A 303 -15.08 15.96 -10.65
N THR A 304 -14.73 16.76 -9.64
CA THR A 304 -14.21 18.12 -9.84
C THR A 304 -12.91 18.30 -9.09
N VAL A 305 -12.01 19.12 -9.64
CA VAL A 305 -10.75 19.47 -8.95
C VAL A 305 -10.99 20.59 -7.94
N GLY A 306 -10.16 20.64 -6.91
CA GLY A 306 -10.03 21.82 -6.05
C GLY A 306 -9.70 21.49 -4.60
N PRO A 307 -9.20 22.49 -3.85
CA PRO A 307 -8.59 22.28 -2.54
C PRO A 307 -9.53 21.64 -1.51
N ASN A 308 -10.85 21.89 -1.63
CA ASN A 308 -11.87 21.31 -0.76
C ASN A 308 -12.97 20.55 -1.53
N SER A 309 -13.00 20.64 -2.86
CA SER A 309 -13.94 19.90 -3.73
C SER A 309 -13.43 18.50 -4.07
N GLN A 310 -12.33 18.09 -3.46
CA GLN A 310 -11.64 16.83 -3.67
C GLN A 310 -10.78 16.49 -2.45
N ALA A 311 -10.58 15.20 -2.18
CA ALA A 311 -9.54 14.75 -1.27
C ALA A 311 -8.74 13.55 -1.80
N SER A 312 -7.45 13.77 -2.02
CA SER A 312 -6.54 12.79 -2.60
C SER A 312 -5.67 12.06 -1.58
N ARG A 313 -6.23 11.71 -0.42
CA ARG A 313 -5.46 11.14 0.71
C ARG A 313 -5.88 9.73 1.11
N SER A 314 -6.51 9.00 0.19
CA SER A 314 -6.89 7.61 0.42
C SER A 314 -5.68 6.77 0.88
N GLY A 315 -5.89 5.94 1.89
CA GLY A 315 -4.88 5.06 2.46
C GLY A 315 -3.74 5.79 3.19
N GLN A 316 -3.98 7.01 3.69
CA GLN A 316 -2.93 7.83 4.31
C GLN A 316 -2.26 7.22 5.55
N ASN A 317 -2.88 6.25 6.21
CA ASN A 317 -2.25 5.56 7.33
C ASN A 317 -2.84 4.17 7.57
N TRP A 318 -2.13 3.34 8.33
CA TRP A 318 -2.66 2.10 8.90
C TRP A 318 -2.95 2.18 10.41
N VAL A 319 -2.50 3.22 11.12
CA VAL A 319 -2.51 3.26 12.60
C VAL A 319 -3.83 3.80 13.16
N PHE A 320 -4.36 4.87 12.57
CA PHE A 320 -5.66 5.44 12.90
C PHE A 320 -6.72 4.71 12.15
N ASN A 321 -7.88 4.63 12.77
CA ASN A 321 -9.04 4.33 11.99
C ASN A 321 -9.63 5.60 11.39
N ASP A 322 -9.67 5.63 10.09
CA ASP A 322 -10.32 6.68 9.33
C ASP A 322 -10.93 6.02 8.09
N TYR A 323 -12.05 6.55 7.60
CA TYR A 323 -12.66 6.10 6.35
C TYR A 323 -11.77 6.39 5.16
N ILE A 324 -11.01 7.49 5.21
CA ILE A 324 -10.05 7.74 4.15
C ILE A 324 -8.90 6.72 4.16
N ALA A 325 -8.54 6.15 5.32
CA ALA A 325 -7.29 5.41 5.48
C ALA A 325 -7.44 3.90 5.63
N THR A 326 -8.40 3.43 6.43
CA THR A 326 -8.46 2.04 6.91
C THR A 326 -9.84 1.41 6.81
N ARG A 327 -10.88 2.15 6.41
CA ARG A 327 -12.25 1.63 6.31
C ARG A 327 -12.87 1.90 4.96
N TYR A 328 -13.78 1.04 4.56
CA TYR A 328 -14.62 1.22 3.38
C TYR A 328 -16.02 0.69 3.66
N ASN A 329 -16.97 0.99 2.77
CA ASN A 329 -18.32 0.45 2.82
C ASN A 329 -18.73 -0.09 1.45
N HIS A 330 -19.82 -0.84 1.43
CA HIS A 330 -20.30 -1.55 0.25
C HIS A 330 -21.30 -0.72 -0.57
N ILE A 331 -21.44 0.59 -0.34
CA ILE A 331 -22.50 1.40 -0.99
C ILE A 331 -22.33 1.45 -2.52
N VAL A 332 -21.10 1.64 -3.00
CA VAL A 332 -20.78 1.68 -4.43
C VAL A 332 -19.89 0.49 -4.83
N PRO A 333 -20.09 -0.10 -6.03
CA PRO A 333 -19.28 -1.21 -6.54
C PRO A 333 -17.78 -0.88 -6.65
N PRO A 334 -16.92 -1.90 -6.77
CA PRO A 334 -15.48 -1.70 -6.87
C PRO A 334 -15.07 -0.77 -8.00
N ASN A 335 -13.97 -0.02 -7.79
CA ASN A 335 -13.37 0.93 -8.75
C ASN A 335 -14.22 2.16 -9.11
N GLU A 336 -15.39 2.36 -8.50
CA GLU A 336 -16.11 3.62 -8.57
C GLU A 336 -15.45 4.71 -7.69
N ASN A 337 -15.80 5.97 -7.94
CA ASN A 337 -15.31 7.08 -7.15
C ASN A 337 -15.84 7.02 -5.71
N SER A 338 -14.99 7.38 -4.74
CA SER A 338 -15.46 7.59 -3.36
C SER A 338 -16.12 8.96 -3.24
N CYS A 339 -17.14 9.06 -2.39
CA CYS A 339 -17.90 10.29 -2.21
C CYS A 339 -18.27 10.56 -0.75
N VAL A 340 -18.46 11.84 -0.46
CA VAL A 340 -18.77 12.36 0.88
C VAL A 340 -19.97 13.28 0.80
N LEU A 341 -20.96 13.06 1.65
CA LEU A 341 -22.08 13.98 1.86
C LEU A 341 -21.54 15.32 2.37
N SER A 342 -21.76 16.37 1.61
CA SER A 342 -21.21 17.69 1.89
C SER A 342 -22.25 18.78 1.59
N PRO A 343 -22.83 19.42 2.63
CA PRO A 343 -23.80 20.49 2.44
C PRO A 343 -23.21 21.74 1.75
N ASP A 344 -21.92 22.00 1.98
CA ASP A 344 -21.21 23.20 1.51
C ASP A 344 -20.26 22.90 0.34
N GLY A 345 -20.26 21.68 -0.18
CA GLY A 345 -19.36 21.23 -1.25
C GLY A 345 -17.89 21.11 -0.82
N ASN A 346 -17.60 21.23 0.48
CA ASN A 346 -16.26 21.06 1.03
C ASN A 346 -16.11 19.71 1.74
N ILE A 347 -15.04 19.00 1.43
CA ILE A 347 -14.61 17.80 2.14
C ILE A 347 -13.71 18.19 3.31
N ARG A 348 -14.03 17.71 4.51
CA ARG A 348 -13.28 17.99 5.74
C ARG A 348 -13.00 16.67 6.47
N PHE A 349 -11.75 16.28 6.64
CA PHE A 349 -11.39 15.11 7.45
C PHE A 349 -10.84 15.54 8.82
N PRO A 350 -11.09 14.79 9.91
CA PRO A 350 -11.87 13.54 10.00
C PRO A 350 -13.39 13.75 10.19
N GLY A 351 -13.96 14.92 9.83
CA GLY A 351 -15.35 15.28 10.19
C GLY A 351 -16.46 14.95 9.19
N ASN A 352 -16.14 14.80 7.90
CA ASN A 352 -17.08 14.52 6.81
C ASN A 352 -16.69 13.18 6.17
N ALA A 353 -17.05 12.08 6.83
CA ALA A 353 -16.81 10.72 6.33
C ALA A 353 -18.09 10.00 5.92
N SER A 354 -19.25 10.63 6.11
CA SER A 354 -20.56 10.09 5.73
C SER A 354 -20.70 10.08 4.22
N GLY A 355 -21.03 8.93 3.63
CA GLY A 355 -21.06 8.75 2.18
C GLY A 355 -20.54 7.38 1.76
N ALA A 356 -20.07 7.27 0.51
CA ALA A 356 -19.58 6.01 -0.04
C ALA A 356 -18.05 5.99 -0.09
N THR A 357 -17.46 5.02 0.60
CA THR A 357 -16.03 4.76 0.55
C THR A 357 -15.80 3.46 -0.18
N THR A 358 -15.25 3.57 -1.39
CA THR A 358 -15.26 2.49 -2.37
C THR A 358 -14.08 1.54 -2.18
N ALA A 359 -14.34 0.24 -2.36
CA ALA A 359 -13.28 -0.72 -2.63
C ALA A 359 -12.66 -0.43 -4.00
N SER A 360 -11.35 -0.47 -4.13
CA SER A 360 -10.70 -0.19 -5.41
C SER A 360 -9.35 -0.86 -5.55
N SER A 361 -8.98 -1.15 -6.79
CA SER A 361 -7.70 -1.78 -7.09
C SER A 361 -7.12 -1.27 -8.42
N ARG A 362 -5.81 -1.42 -8.58
CA ARG A 362 -5.13 -1.21 -9.88
C ARG A 362 -5.14 -2.48 -10.75
N HIS A 363 -5.67 -3.57 -10.21
CA HIS A 363 -5.92 -4.77 -10.97
C HIS A 363 -7.02 -4.52 -12.01
N PRO A 364 -6.85 -4.96 -13.28
CA PRO A 364 -7.89 -4.76 -14.29
C PRO A 364 -9.20 -5.47 -13.95
N GLY A 365 -10.32 -4.76 -14.09
CA GLY A 365 -11.69 -5.27 -14.05
C GLY A 365 -12.33 -5.43 -12.67
N GLY A 366 -11.70 -4.96 -11.59
CA GLY A 366 -12.27 -5.09 -10.24
C GLY A 366 -11.24 -5.04 -9.13
N ALA A 367 -11.63 -5.52 -7.94
CA ALA A 367 -10.80 -5.49 -6.74
C ALA A 367 -10.80 -6.82 -5.98
N LEU A 368 -9.76 -7.08 -5.20
CA LEU A 368 -9.73 -8.21 -4.28
C LEU A 368 -10.46 -7.89 -2.98
N VAL A 369 -11.25 -8.84 -2.50
CA VAL A 369 -12.02 -8.77 -1.26
C VAL A 369 -11.70 -10.00 -0.42
N GLY A 370 -11.23 -9.78 0.81
CA GLY A 370 -11.03 -10.81 1.83
C GLY A 370 -12.31 -11.04 2.61
N MET A 371 -12.83 -12.27 2.55
CA MET A 371 -14.01 -12.74 3.26
C MET A 371 -13.66 -13.10 4.71
N ALA A 372 -14.63 -13.08 5.62
CA ALA A 372 -14.40 -13.33 7.05
C ALA A 372 -13.86 -14.74 7.40
N ASP A 373 -13.93 -15.71 6.48
CA ASP A 373 -13.34 -17.05 6.61
C ASP A 373 -11.87 -17.14 6.11
N GLY A 374 -11.31 -16.05 5.60
CA GLY A 374 -9.95 -15.97 5.05
C GLY A 374 -9.85 -16.30 3.56
N VAL A 375 -10.95 -16.63 2.89
CA VAL A 375 -10.98 -16.73 1.42
C VAL A 375 -10.86 -15.34 0.83
N VAL A 376 -10.09 -15.21 -0.25
CA VAL A 376 -10.01 -13.96 -1.01
C VAL A 376 -10.66 -14.17 -2.35
N ARG A 377 -11.56 -13.26 -2.73
CA ARG A 377 -12.30 -13.29 -3.99
C ARG A 377 -11.95 -12.07 -4.82
N PHE A 378 -11.89 -12.24 -6.13
CA PHE A 378 -11.84 -11.12 -7.06
C PHE A 378 -13.28 -10.76 -7.42
N VAL A 379 -13.67 -9.52 -7.12
CA VAL A 379 -15.01 -8.99 -7.38
C VAL A 379 -14.93 -8.03 -8.56
N HIS A 380 -15.75 -8.28 -9.58
CA HIS A 380 -15.78 -7.47 -10.79
C HIS A 380 -16.41 -6.11 -10.52
N GLU A 381 -15.94 -5.07 -11.20
CA GLU A 381 -16.49 -3.70 -11.06
C GLU A 381 -17.95 -3.58 -11.53
N GLU A 382 -18.36 -4.44 -12.47
CA GLU A 382 -19.76 -4.52 -12.97
C GLU A 382 -20.67 -5.40 -12.10
N ILE A 383 -20.30 -5.71 -10.86
CA ILE A 383 -21.15 -6.50 -9.96
C ILE A 383 -22.50 -5.81 -9.73
N ASP A 384 -23.59 -6.59 -9.69
CA ASP A 384 -24.88 -6.07 -9.29
C ASP A 384 -24.79 -5.48 -7.88
N VAL A 385 -25.26 -4.24 -7.73
CA VAL A 385 -25.11 -3.47 -6.51
C VAL A 385 -25.78 -4.16 -5.31
N ARG A 386 -26.86 -4.92 -5.50
CA ARG A 386 -27.53 -5.64 -4.41
C ARG A 386 -26.73 -6.85 -3.96
N ILE A 387 -26.05 -7.53 -4.87
CA ILE A 387 -25.12 -8.63 -4.51
C ILE A 387 -23.92 -8.04 -3.76
N TRP A 388 -23.44 -6.88 -4.19
CA TRP A 388 -22.36 -6.17 -3.51
C TRP A 388 -22.75 -5.74 -2.09
N TRP A 389 -23.96 -5.20 -1.89
CA TRP A 389 -24.52 -4.89 -0.57
C TRP A 389 -24.63 -6.14 0.30
N ALA A 390 -25.09 -7.26 -0.27
CA ALA A 390 -25.29 -8.50 0.48
C ALA A 390 -23.98 -9.10 0.96
N MET A 391 -22.91 -8.91 0.19
CA MET A 391 -21.56 -9.28 0.60
C MET A 391 -21.05 -8.41 1.77
N GLY A 392 -21.58 -7.20 1.94
CA GLY A 392 -21.17 -6.28 2.98
C GLY A 392 -21.74 -6.60 4.36
N THR A 393 -22.84 -7.36 4.47
CA THR A 393 -23.55 -7.56 5.73
C THR A 393 -23.45 -8.98 6.27
N ARG A 394 -23.34 -9.11 7.59
CA ARG A 394 -23.27 -10.39 8.32
C ARG A 394 -24.63 -11.07 8.52
N ALA A 395 -25.71 -10.31 8.32
CA ALA A 395 -27.05 -10.75 8.68
C ALA A 395 -27.74 -11.54 7.55
N GLY A 396 -27.28 -11.40 6.30
CA GLY A 396 -27.84 -12.12 5.14
C GLY A 396 -29.33 -11.87 4.88
N GLY A 397 -29.90 -10.82 5.47
CA GLY A 397 -31.31 -10.44 5.34
C GLY A 397 -31.63 -9.65 4.07
N GLU A 398 -30.64 -9.49 3.20
CA GLU A 398 -30.79 -8.72 1.96
C GLU A 398 -31.48 -9.57 0.91
N ALA A 399 -32.57 -9.04 0.36
CA ALA A 399 -33.39 -9.72 -0.63
C ALA A 399 -32.65 -9.80 -1.97
N ILE A 400 -31.77 -10.81 -2.12
CA ILE A 400 -31.30 -11.25 -3.43
C ILE A 400 -32.47 -12.02 -4.08
N PRO A 401 -33.06 -11.55 -5.19
CA PRO A 401 -34.10 -12.29 -5.90
C PRO A 401 -33.58 -13.68 -6.27
N GLU A 402 -34.41 -14.72 -6.17
CA GLU A 402 -34.01 -16.14 -6.33
C GLU A 402 -33.43 -16.53 -7.71
N GLY A 403 -33.26 -15.57 -8.64
CA GLY A 403 -32.68 -15.78 -9.97
C GLY A 403 -31.16 -15.60 -10.08
N ASP A 404 -30.51 -14.94 -9.12
CA ASP A 404 -29.10 -14.51 -9.22
C ASP A 404 -28.17 -15.15 -8.16
N ARG A 405 -28.57 -16.30 -7.60
CA ARG A 405 -27.77 -17.06 -6.61
C ARG A 405 -26.74 -17.99 -7.24
#